data_AF-A0A8T7GPR1-F1
#
_entry.id   AF-A0A8T7GPR1-F1
#
_cell.length_a   1.000
_cell.length_b   1.000
_cell.length_c   1.000
_cell.angle_alpha   90.00
_cell.angle_beta   90.00
_cell.angle_gamma   90.00
#
_symmetry.space_group_name_H-M   'P 1'
#
loop_
_entity.id
_entity.type
_entity.pdbx_description
1 polymer ?
#
loop_
_entity_poly.entity_id
_entity_poly.type
_entity_poly.pdbx_seq_one_letter_code
_entity_poly.pdbx_strand_id
1 'polypeptide(L)'
;MDERKENMRRAVRAATEGTGARIVERHYQQMRLTGGFTEKTDIIAESQSYRLTVSMTSENIKVTLLVKQGSKESLSRIASMLEDKGLIVADVDKDRLVAGLTTRSSRRAEDMIRGMSDVLRRVSSKGSRRR
;
A
#
# COMPACT_ATOMS: atom_id res chain seq x y z
N MET A 1 2.65 -20.43 15.99
CA MET A 1 2.01 -19.27 15.32
C MET A 1 2.93 -18.90 14.16
N ASP A 2 2.46 -18.92 12.92
CA ASP A 2 3.32 -18.76 11.73
C ASP A 2 4.09 -17.43 11.75
N GLU A 3 5.42 -17.47 11.72
CA GLU A 3 6.31 -16.29 11.56
C GLU A 3 5.86 -15.40 10.38
N ARG A 4 5.30 -16.03 9.34
CA ARG A 4 4.69 -15.39 8.17
C ARG A 4 3.56 -14.41 8.52
N LYS A 5 2.67 -14.78 9.45
CA LYS A 5 1.54 -13.94 9.90
C LYS A 5 2.01 -12.81 10.83
N GLU A 6 3.11 -13.01 11.54
CA GLU A 6 3.67 -11.98 12.41
C GLU A 6 4.42 -10.92 11.61
N ASN A 7 5.20 -11.31 10.61
CA ASN A 7 5.85 -10.39 9.67
C ASN A 7 4.83 -9.53 8.91
N MET A 8 3.73 -10.14 8.44
CA MET A 8 2.63 -9.40 7.81
C MET A 8 1.95 -8.42 8.79
N ARG A 9 1.72 -8.83 10.04
CA ARG A 9 1.16 -7.93 11.06
C ARG A 9 2.07 -6.74 11.37
N ARG A 10 3.39 -6.96 11.48
CA ARG A 10 4.37 -5.88 11.73
C ARG A 10 4.43 -4.89 10.56
N ALA A 11 4.47 -5.38 9.32
CA ALA A 11 4.51 -4.53 8.13
C ALA A 11 3.22 -3.71 7.93
N VAL A 12 2.04 -4.31 8.18
CA VAL A 12 0.75 -3.60 8.16
C VAL A 12 0.70 -2.54 9.26
N ARG A 13 1.12 -2.89 10.48
CA ARG A 13 1.14 -1.98 11.63
C ARG A 13 2.00 -0.75 11.33
N ALA A 14 3.21 -0.97 10.79
CA ALA A 14 4.10 0.09 10.34
C ALA A 14 3.42 1.03 9.31
N ALA A 15 2.68 0.48 8.34
CA ALA A 15 1.95 1.31 7.37
C ALA A 15 0.79 2.12 7.99
N THR A 16 0.10 1.57 8.99
CA THR A 16 -1.06 2.22 9.64
C THR A 16 -0.73 3.21 10.75
N GLU A 17 0.40 3.07 11.47
CA GLU A 17 0.76 3.90 12.64
C GLU A 17 1.40 5.27 12.27
N GLY A 18 0.91 5.89 11.20
CA GLY A 18 1.36 7.21 10.77
C GLY A 18 2.75 7.24 10.15
N THR A 19 3.40 6.09 9.92
CA THR A 19 4.66 6.02 9.17
C THR A 19 4.45 6.35 7.70
N GLY A 20 3.32 5.93 7.11
CA GLY A 20 2.94 6.32 5.75
C GLY A 20 2.74 7.83 5.61
N ALA A 21 2.04 8.46 6.56
CA ALA A 21 1.86 9.91 6.63
C ALA A 21 3.21 10.65 6.81
N ARG A 22 4.05 10.18 7.74
CA ARG A 22 5.39 10.76 7.97
C ARG A 22 6.33 10.58 6.78
N ILE A 23 6.25 9.46 6.05
CA ILE A 23 7.01 9.26 4.80
C ILE A 23 6.51 10.26 3.77
N VAL A 24 5.18 10.39 3.58
CA VAL A 24 4.58 11.33 2.64
C VAL A 24 4.97 12.78 2.95
N GLU A 25 4.87 13.18 4.22
CA GLU A 25 5.19 14.52 4.70
C GLU A 25 6.70 14.83 4.61
N ARG A 26 7.57 13.92 5.04
CA ARG A 26 9.03 14.06 4.92
C ARG A 26 9.45 14.21 3.46
N HIS A 27 8.81 13.46 2.57
CA HIS A 27 9.12 13.51 1.15
C HIS A 27 8.67 14.81 0.50
N TYR A 28 7.47 15.30 0.86
CA TYR A 28 6.96 16.59 0.42
C TYR A 28 7.88 17.73 0.88
N GLN A 29 8.38 17.66 2.11
CA GLN A 29 9.36 18.61 2.63
C GLN A 29 10.71 18.54 1.88
N GLN A 30 11.21 17.33 1.57
CA GLN A 30 12.45 17.16 0.80
C GLN A 30 12.35 17.73 -0.61
N MET A 31 11.27 17.44 -1.36
CA MET A 31 11.12 17.94 -2.74
C MET A 31 11.03 19.46 -2.81
N ARG A 32 10.39 20.09 -1.82
CA ARG A 32 10.34 21.55 -1.71
C ARG A 32 11.72 22.17 -1.48
N LEU A 33 12.63 21.45 -0.82
CA LEU A 33 13.96 21.95 -0.45
C LEU A 33 15.02 21.71 -1.52
N THR A 34 14.95 20.62 -2.29
CA THR A 34 16.05 20.21 -3.18
C THR A 34 15.97 20.78 -4.59
N GLY A 35 14.83 21.31 -5.05
CA GLY A 35 14.67 21.87 -6.40
C GLY A 35 14.96 20.90 -7.56
N GLY A 36 15.27 19.63 -7.27
CA GLY A 36 15.64 18.58 -8.21
C GLY A 36 14.52 17.55 -8.34
N PHE A 37 14.03 17.38 -9.56
CA PHE A 37 12.84 16.61 -9.91
C PHE A 37 13.13 15.15 -10.27
N THR A 38 13.76 14.41 -9.37
CA THR A 38 13.92 12.97 -9.58
C THR A 38 12.73 12.25 -8.95
N GLU A 39 11.92 11.55 -9.75
CA GLU A 39 10.88 10.67 -9.23
C GLU A 39 11.53 9.74 -8.21
N LYS A 40 11.05 9.80 -6.96
CA LYS A 40 11.58 8.98 -5.87
C LYS A 40 10.45 8.10 -5.35
N THR A 41 10.76 6.81 -5.26
CA THR A 41 9.85 5.78 -4.77
C THR A 41 10.31 5.34 -3.39
N ASP A 42 9.47 5.52 -2.38
CA ASP A 42 9.69 4.99 -1.04
C ASP A 42 8.82 3.75 -0.79
N ILE A 43 9.37 2.82 -0.01
CA ILE A 43 8.66 1.62 0.44
C ILE A 43 8.04 1.92 1.80
N ILE A 44 6.71 1.89 1.88
CA ILE A 44 5.96 2.13 3.12
C ILE A 44 5.84 0.84 3.93
N ALA A 45 5.56 -0.26 3.25
CA ALA A 45 5.52 -1.58 3.84
C ALA A 45 5.91 -2.64 2.82
N GLU A 46 6.67 -3.62 3.27
CA GLU A 46 7.08 -4.75 2.44
C GLU A 46 7.01 -6.04 3.22
N SER A 47 6.53 -7.08 2.55
CA SER A 47 6.62 -8.46 2.97
C SER A 47 6.98 -9.35 1.78
N GLN A 48 7.11 -10.65 2.02
CA GLN A 48 7.25 -11.64 0.96
C GLN A 48 6.02 -11.65 0.03
N SER A 49 4.84 -11.31 0.53
CA SER A 49 3.58 -11.44 -0.21
C SER A 49 3.10 -10.13 -0.84
N TYR A 50 3.55 -8.97 -0.36
CA TYR A 50 3.15 -7.68 -0.92
C TYR A 50 4.21 -6.59 -0.72
N ARG A 51 4.08 -5.51 -1.47
CA ARG A 51 4.84 -4.27 -1.33
C ARG A 51 3.89 -3.08 -1.53
N LEU A 52 3.84 -2.19 -0.56
CA LEU A 52 3.14 -0.91 -0.63
C LEU A 52 4.19 0.19 -0.78
N THR A 53 4.15 0.90 -1.90
CA THR A 53 5.06 2.00 -2.21
C THR A 53 4.30 3.31 -2.40
N VAL A 54 5.04 4.41 -2.24
CA VAL A 54 4.63 5.72 -2.71
C VAL A 54 5.73 6.24 -3.63
N SER A 55 5.38 6.62 -4.86
CA SER A 55 6.24 7.43 -5.71
C SER A 55 5.67 8.83 -5.79
N MET A 56 6.55 9.83 -5.83
CA MET A 56 6.14 11.21 -5.96
C MET A 56 6.86 11.87 -7.12
N THR A 57 6.10 12.60 -7.92
CA THR A 57 6.60 13.58 -8.89
C THR A 57 6.24 14.98 -8.40
N SER A 58 6.73 16.02 -9.10
CA SER A 58 6.44 17.43 -8.81
C SER A 58 4.95 17.75 -8.71
N GLU A 59 4.13 17.00 -9.45
CA GLU A 59 2.73 17.30 -9.61
C GLU A 59 1.83 16.28 -8.92
N ASN A 60 2.35 15.09 -8.61
CA ASN A 60 1.52 13.95 -8.26
C ASN A 60 2.19 13.03 -7.23
N ILE A 61 1.36 12.47 -6.35
CA ILE A 61 1.68 11.40 -5.43
C ILE A 61 0.99 10.14 -5.92
N LYS A 62 1.76 9.12 -6.29
CA LYS A 62 1.28 7.82 -6.73
C LYS A 62 1.49 6.80 -5.60
N VAL A 63 0.41 6.23 -5.08
CA VAL A 63 0.48 5.14 -4.12
C VAL A 63 0.21 3.84 -4.86
N THR A 64 1.11 2.86 -4.74
CA THR A 64 1.01 1.59 -5.43
C THR A 64 1.07 0.43 -4.45
N LEU A 65 0.08 -0.47 -4.52
CA LEU A 65 0.09 -1.76 -3.85
C LEU A 65 0.38 -2.85 -4.87
N LEU A 66 1.49 -3.56 -4.68
CA LEU A 66 1.84 -4.77 -5.40
C LEU A 66 1.62 -5.97 -4.49
N VAL A 67 0.76 -6.91 -4.88
CA VAL A 67 0.67 -8.23 -4.26
C VAL A 67 1.48 -9.19 -5.14
N LYS A 68 2.58 -9.72 -4.58
CA LYS A 68 3.61 -10.49 -5.31
C LYS A 68 3.20 -11.94 -5.54
N GLN A 69 2.40 -12.49 -4.64
CA GLN A 69 1.92 -13.88 -4.66
C GLN A 69 0.58 -13.99 -3.92
N GLY A 70 -0.36 -14.74 -4.47
CA GLY A 70 -1.64 -15.05 -3.84
C GLY A 70 -2.48 -15.99 -4.70
N SER A 71 -3.43 -16.72 -4.10
CA SER A 71 -4.40 -17.47 -4.90
C SER A 71 -5.29 -16.52 -5.70
N LYS A 72 -5.80 -16.95 -6.86
CA LYS A 72 -6.76 -16.16 -7.66
C LYS A 72 -7.94 -15.65 -6.82
N GLU A 73 -8.44 -16.46 -5.89
CA GLU A 73 -9.50 -16.06 -4.94
C GLU A 73 -9.04 -14.94 -3.99
N SER A 74 -7.82 -15.03 -3.46
CA SER A 74 -7.26 -14.00 -2.56
C SER A 74 -7.03 -12.69 -3.30
N LEU A 75 -6.49 -12.74 -4.52
CA LEU A 75 -6.27 -11.56 -5.37
C LEU A 75 -7.59 -10.90 -5.76
N SER A 76 -8.59 -11.69 -6.16
CA SER A 76 -9.94 -11.17 -6.49
C SER A 76 -10.61 -10.53 -5.28
N ARG A 77 -10.45 -11.11 -4.09
CA ARG A 77 -10.96 -10.53 -2.84
C ARG A 77 -10.24 -9.22 -2.49
N ILE A 78 -8.93 -9.15 -2.67
CA ILE A 78 -8.16 -7.91 -2.47
C ILE A 78 -8.64 -6.83 -3.46
N ALA A 79 -8.80 -7.17 -4.74
CA ALA A 79 -9.29 -6.25 -5.77
C ALA A 79 -10.66 -5.65 -5.40
N SER A 80 -11.64 -6.50 -5.11
CA SER A 80 -13.00 -6.06 -4.73
C SER A 80 -12.99 -5.15 -3.51
N MET A 81 -12.17 -5.45 -2.49
CA MET A 81 -12.07 -4.60 -1.29
C MET A 81 -11.38 -3.26 -1.54
N LEU A 82 -10.52 -3.16 -2.56
CA LEU A 82 -9.89 -1.91 -2.98
C LEU A 82 -10.89 -1.06 -3.78
N GLU A 83 -11.65 -1.69 -4.68
CA GLU A 83 -12.73 -1.04 -5.43
C GLU A 83 -13.81 -0.47 -4.49
N ASP A 84 -14.22 -1.21 -3.46
CA ASP A 84 -15.15 -0.74 -2.41
C ASP A 84 -14.65 0.52 -1.69
N LYS A 85 -13.32 0.73 -1.65
CA LYS A 85 -12.69 1.91 -1.06
C LYS A 85 -12.46 3.04 -2.07
N GLY A 86 -12.95 2.91 -3.30
CA GLY A 86 -12.72 3.85 -4.39
C GLY A 86 -11.27 3.90 -4.85
N LEU A 87 -10.50 2.83 -4.60
CA LEU A 87 -9.11 2.70 -5.07
C LEU A 87 -9.13 1.95 -6.41
N ILE A 88 -8.38 2.47 -7.39
CA ILE A 88 -8.33 1.87 -8.72
C ILE A 88 -7.38 0.67 -8.70
N VAL A 89 -7.90 -0.47 -9.17
CA VAL A 89 -7.09 -1.65 -9.47
C VAL A 89 -6.66 -1.54 -10.93
N ALA A 90 -5.36 -1.47 -11.18
CA ALA A 90 -4.82 -1.22 -12.52
C ALA A 90 -4.57 -2.52 -13.29
N ASP A 91 -4.22 -3.61 -12.58
CA ASP A 91 -3.93 -4.89 -13.19
C ASP A 91 -4.13 -6.06 -12.20
N VAL A 92 -4.78 -7.13 -12.66
CA VAL A 92 -4.93 -8.40 -11.92
C VAL A 92 -4.51 -9.52 -12.87
N ASP A 93 -3.29 -9.99 -12.70
CA ASP A 93 -2.77 -11.18 -13.39
C ASP A 93 -2.98 -12.43 -12.51
N LYS A 94 -2.78 -13.63 -13.07
CA LYS A 94 -3.02 -14.92 -12.41
C LYS A 94 -2.33 -15.05 -11.04
N ASP A 95 -1.17 -14.42 -10.88
CA ASP A 95 -0.34 -14.53 -9.68
C ASP A 95 -0.06 -13.18 -8.98
N ARG A 96 -0.53 -12.06 -9.54
CA ARG A 96 -0.16 -10.71 -9.07
C ARG A 96 -1.32 -9.74 -9.15
N LEU A 97 -1.35 -8.79 -8.23
CA LEU A 97 -2.27 -7.66 -8.28
C LEU A 97 -1.48 -6.36 -8.13
N VAL A 98 -1.76 -5.41 -9.02
CA VAL A 98 -1.24 -4.04 -8.95
C VAL A 98 -2.43 -3.10 -8.82
N ALA A 99 -2.53 -2.44 -7.68
CA ALA A 99 -3.47 -1.36 -7.47
C ALA A 99 -2.71 -0.05 -7.29
N GLY A 100 -3.18 0.99 -7.95
CA GLY A 100 -2.47 2.26 -8.01
C GLY A 100 -3.46 3.41 -8.06
N LEU A 101 -3.24 4.43 -7.23
CA LEU A 101 -3.97 5.68 -7.34
C LEU A 101 -3.00 6.84 -7.30
N THR A 102 -3.31 7.85 -8.11
CA THR A 102 -2.53 9.10 -8.21
C THR A 102 -3.36 10.24 -7.64
N THR A 103 -2.76 11.10 -6.84
CA THR A 103 -3.40 12.29 -6.28
C THR A 103 -2.42 13.42 -6.10
N ARG A 104 -2.89 14.67 -6.14
CA ARG A 104 -2.09 15.86 -5.81
C ARG A 104 -2.11 16.20 -4.32
N SER A 105 -3.01 15.57 -3.56
CA SER A 105 -3.22 15.87 -2.14
C SER A 105 -2.48 14.87 -1.26
N SER A 106 -1.57 15.36 -0.42
CA SER A 106 -0.89 14.55 0.61
C SER A 106 -1.90 13.84 1.52
N ARG A 107 -2.93 14.55 1.97
CA ARG A 107 -4.02 13.98 2.77
C ARG A 107 -4.74 12.84 2.06
N ARG A 108 -5.06 13.00 0.77
CA ARG A 108 -5.69 11.92 0.00
C ARG A 108 -4.74 10.73 -0.20
N ALA A 109 -3.44 10.98 -0.35
CA ALA A 109 -2.43 9.94 -0.42
C ALA A 109 -2.32 9.14 0.89
N GLU A 110 -2.42 9.82 2.04
CA GLU A 110 -2.49 9.17 3.34
C GLU A 110 -3.74 8.29 3.49
N ASP A 111 -4.90 8.79 3.06
CA ASP A 111 -6.15 8.02 3.07
C ASP A 111 -6.05 6.80 2.14
N MET A 112 -5.38 6.93 0.99
CA MET A 112 -5.06 5.82 0.09
C MET A 112 -4.16 4.77 0.76
N ILE A 113 -3.06 5.19 1.40
CA ILE A 113 -2.13 4.30 2.12
C ILE A 113 -2.85 3.56 3.24
N ARG A 114 -3.67 4.28 4.02
CA ARG A 114 -4.47 3.71 5.10
C ARG A 114 -5.48 2.71 4.56
N GLY A 115 -6.18 3.05 3.49
CA GLY A 115 -7.14 2.18 2.81
C GLY A 115 -6.50 0.87 2.31
N MET A 116 -5.37 0.96 1.60
CA MET A 116 -4.63 -0.21 1.11
C MET A 116 -4.11 -1.08 2.27
N SER A 117 -3.58 -0.46 3.32
CA SER A 117 -3.10 -1.17 4.52
C SER A 117 -4.23 -1.90 5.26
N ASP A 118 -5.41 -1.28 5.33
CA ASP A 118 -6.60 -1.88 5.93
C ASP A 118 -7.11 -3.10 5.16
N VAL A 119 -7.07 -3.05 3.83
CA VAL A 119 -7.43 -4.20 2.99
C VAL A 119 -6.49 -5.36 3.29
N LEU A 120 -5.17 -5.11 3.25
CA LEU A 120 -4.14 -6.11 3.58
C LEU A 120 -4.34 -6.71 4.98
N ARG A 121 -4.66 -5.86 5.96
CA ARG A 121 -4.98 -6.29 7.33
C ARG A 121 -6.16 -7.25 7.37
N ARG A 122 -7.26 -6.91 6.69
CA ARG A 122 -8.51 -7.69 6.71
C ARG A 122 -8.35 -9.04 6.04
N VAL A 123 -7.66 -9.10 4.91
CA VAL A 123 -7.41 -10.37 4.20
C VAL A 123 -6.43 -11.27 4.98
N SER A 124 -5.47 -10.68 5.69
CA SER A 124 -4.56 -11.40 6.62
C SER A 124 -5.28 -11.96 7.86
N SER A 125 -6.28 -11.23 8.37
CA SER A 125 -6.90 -11.52 9.68
C SER A 125 -8.00 -12.59 9.64
N LYS A 126 -8.63 -12.87 8.48
CA LYS A 126 -9.67 -13.93 8.38
C LYS A 126 -9.12 -15.36 8.53
N GLY A 127 -7.80 -15.56 8.46
CA GLY A 127 -7.14 -16.85 8.69
C GLY A 127 -6.72 -17.13 10.15
N SER A 128 -7.11 -16.29 11.12
CA SER A 128 -6.68 -16.41 12.53
C SER A 128 -7.83 -16.32 13.54
N ARG A 129 -9.05 -16.67 13.12
CA ARG A 129 -10.14 -17.09 14.00
C ARG A 129 -10.51 -18.52 13.66
N ARG A 130 -9.60 -19.46 13.91
CA ARG A 130 -10.03 -20.85 14.15
C ARG A 130 -10.30 -20.95 15.65
N ARG A 131 -11.55 -21.31 15.95
CA ARG A 131 -11.93 -21.92 17.23
C ARG A 131 -10.98 -23.05 17.57
#